data_AF-A0A812VUT9-F1
#
_entry.id   AF-A0A812VUT9-F1
#
_cell.length_a   1.000
_cell.length_b   1.000
_cell.length_c   1.000
_cell.angle_alpha   90.00
_cell.angle_beta   90.00
_cell.angle_gamma   90.00
#
_symmetry.space_group_name_H-M   'P 1'
#
loop_
_entity.id
_entity.type
_entity.pdbx_description
1 polymer ?
#
loop_
_entity_poly.entity_id
_entity_poly.type
_entity_poly.pdbx_seq_one_letter_code
_entity_poly.pdbx_strand_id
1 'polypeptide(L)'
;YVRSSFDSLSSSLRGLFGSPRELQPLTCLCIVDVDRTLTGRQGDTMACPGNRVVSGSYDDAYGGGNLTLSQLGQHVWETFCGSCYVRAITAHPHRRPNIPVAESVVDCNEGCKANEAARLAGELGVAKEEVYMFDDKAENIDPFRGTGMNAHQVSCGTREGTHGLCGADLGEIRNSKGVTTCPLP
;
A
#
# COMPACT_ATOMS: atom_id res chain seq x y z
N TYR A 1 -44.63 30.43 16.52
CA TYR A 1 -44.14 31.79 16.25
C TYR A 1 -42.99 32.09 17.20
N VAL A 2 -41.73 32.05 16.73
CA VAL A 2 -40.72 33.11 16.87
C VAL A 2 -39.63 32.77 15.84
N ARG A 3 -39.57 33.53 14.74
CA ARG A 3 -38.39 33.60 13.87
C ARG A 3 -37.38 34.49 14.59
N SER A 4 -36.17 34.01 14.86
CA SER A 4 -35.08 34.82 15.39
C SER A 4 -34.13 35.17 14.26
N SER A 5 -33.94 36.47 14.09
CA SER A 5 -33.26 37.17 13.01
C SER A 5 -31.75 36.99 13.06
N PHE A 6 -31.16 36.45 12.00
CA PHE A 6 -29.72 36.52 11.72
C PHE A 6 -29.48 37.01 10.29
N ASP A 7 -30.18 38.07 9.88
CA ASP A 7 -29.90 38.78 8.64
C ASP A 7 -29.50 40.21 8.98
N SER A 8 -28.24 40.41 9.34
CA SER A 8 -27.50 41.66 9.11
C SER A 8 -26.04 41.51 9.54
N LEU A 9 -25.22 40.86 8.73
CA LEU A 9 -23.78 41.06 8.75
C LEU A 9 -23.26 41.24 7.32
N SER A 10 -22.65 42.40 7.10
CA SER A 10 -22.08 42.90 5.85
C SER A 10 -21.20 41.88 5.13
N SER A 11 -21.32 41.85 3.80
CA SER A 11 -20.57 40.99 2.86
C SER A 11 -19.04 41.20 2.87
N SER A 12 -18.51 42.13 3.66
CA SER A 12 -17.09 42.52 3.64
C SER A 12 -16.22 41.89 4.74
N LEU A 13 -16.75 40.99 5.59
CA LEU A 13 -15.97 40.30 6.64
C LEU A 13 -15.79 38.79 6.43
N ARG A 14 -16.25 38.22 5.30
CA ARG A 14 -16.07 36.79 4.98
C ARG A 14 -14.65 36.43 4.48
N GLY A 15 -13.73 37.40 4.42
CA GLY A 15 -12.41 37.25 3.80
C GLY A 15 -11.22 36.99 4.73
N LEU A 16 -11.41 36.85 6.06
CA LEU A 16 -10.29 36.75 7.01
C LEU A 16 -10.33 35.54 7.95
N PHE A 17 -11.32 34.66 7.81
CA PHE A 17 -11.34 33.38 8.52
C PHE A 17 -11.40 32.26 7.49
N GLY A 18 -10.22 31.81 7.05
CA GLY A 18 -10.12 30.46 6.53
C GLY A 18 -10.71 29.53 7.59
N SER A 19 -11.60 28.63 7.19
CA SER A 19 -12.16 27.65 8.14
C SER A 19 -11.00 26.98 8.87
N PRO A 20 -11.13 26.67 10.17
CA PRO A 20 -10.16 25.79 10.80
C PRO A 20 -10.22 24.50 9.99
N ARG A 21 -9.19 24.26 9.18
CA ARG A 21 -8.89 22.93 8.67
C ARG A 21 -8.58 22.18 9.94
N GLU A 22 -9.61 21.53 10.47
CA GLU A 22 -9.52 20.60 11.59
C GLU A 22 -8.23 19.81 11.36
N LEU A 23 -7.32 19.84 12.33
CA LEU A 23 -6.14 18.98 12.35
C LEU A 23 -6.68 17.56 12.36
N GLN A 24 -7.00 17.03 11.19
CA GLN A 24 -7.27 15.62 11.05
C GLN A 24 -6.03 14.94 11.61
N PRO A 25 -6.17 14.01 12.59
CA PRO A 25 -5.03 13.22 13.02
C PRO A 25 -4.38 12.68 11.75
N LEU A 26 -3.06 12.78 11.62
CA LEU A 26 -2.34 12.38 10.41
C LEU A 26 -2.60 10.88 10.17
N THR A 27 -3.68 10.57 9.46
CA THR A 27 -4.04 9.22 9.03
C THR A 27 -3.18 8.92 7.82
N CYS A 28 -2.44 7.83 7.88
CA CYS A 28 -1.63 7.35 6.78
C CYS A 28 -2.37 6.29 5.97
N LEU A 29 -1.91 6.07 4.73
CA LEU A 29 -2.36 5.01 3.85
C LEU A 29 -1.16 4.12 3.49
N CYS A 30 -1.16 2.89 3.98
CA CYS A 30 -0.26 1.84 3.53
C CYS A 30 -0.90 1.03 2.42
N ILE A 31 -0.18 0.94 1.32
CA ILE A 31 -0.54 0.18 0.14
C ILE A 31 0.54 -0.86 -0.09
N VAL A 32 0.13 -2.11 -0.28
CA VAL A 32 1.04 -3.24 -0.46
C VAL A 32 0.68 -3.98 -1.74
N ASP A 33 1.67 -4.36 -2.53
CA ASP A 33 1.45 -5.36 -3.57
C ASP A 33 1.14 -6.71 -2.94
N VAL A 34 0.44 -7.57 -3.69
CA VAL A 34 0.13 -8.93 -3.23
C VAL A 34 1.25 -9.88 -3.60
N ASP A 35 1.48 -10.00 -4.92
CA ASP A 35 2.46 -10.92 -5.49
C ASP A 35 3.87 -10.62 -5.02
N ARG A 36 4.54 -11.63 -4.45
CA ARG A 36 5.96 -11.50 -4.07
C ARG A 36 6.25 -10.35 -3.11
N THR A 37 5.21 -9.84 -2.43
CA THR A 37 5.24 -8.79 -1.40
C THR A 37 4.52 -9.28 -0.15
N LEU A 38 3.17 -9.40 -0.17
CA LEU A 38 2.40 -10.09 0.87
C LEU A 38 2.52 -11.61 0.78
N THR A 39 2.78 -12.11 -0.42
CA THR A 39 3.08 -13.51 -0.68
C THR A 39 4.57 -13.69 -0.95
N GLY A 40 5.08 -14.88 -0.67
CA GLY A 40 6.33 -15.34 -1.28
C GLY A 40 6.04 -16.32 -2.41
N ARG A 41 7.10 -16.87 -3.01
CA ARG A 41 6.98 -17.98 -3.95
C ARG A 41 6.18 -19.13 -3.34
N GLN A 42 5.23 -19.65 -4.10
CA GLN A 42 4.34 -20.71 -3.64
C GLN A 42 5.14 -21.95 -3.20
N GLY A 43 4.92 -22.37 -1.96
CA GLY A 43 5.50 -23.59 -1.37
C GLY A 43 6.97 -23.50 -0.95
N ASP A 44 7.68 -22.40 -1.25
CA ASP A 44 9.12 -22.30 -1.01
C ASP A 44 9.46 -21.85 0.42
N THR A 45 9.28 -22.72 1.39
CA THR A 45 9.65 -22.45 2.80
C THR A 45 11.08 -22.85 3.13
N MET A 46 11.79 -23.50 2.20
CA MET A 46 13.18 -23.89 2.40
C MET A 46 14.10 -22.70 2.14
N ALA A 47 13.91 -21.99 1.02
CA ALA A 47 14.65 -20.74 0.77
C ALA A 47 14.08 -19.58 1.59
N CYS A 48 12.80 -19.63 1.95
CA CYS A 48 12.10 -18.59 2.70
C CYS A 48 11.54 -19.13 4.02
N PRO A 49 12.39 -19.37 5.05
CA PRO A 49 11.95 -19.98 6.30
C PRO A 49 10.95 -19.13 7.10
N GLY A 50 10.87 -17.83 6.82
CA GLY A 50 9.86 -16.93 7.40
C GLY A 50 8.48 -17.01 6.74
N ASN A 51 8.35 -17.75 5.64
CA ASN A 51 7.09 -17.86 4.91
C ASN A 51 6.20 -18.96 5.48
N ARG A 52 4.89 -18.77 5.35
CA ARG A 52 3.88 -19.73 5.81
C ARG A 52 2.97 -20.15 4.67
N VAL A 53 2.97 -21.45 4.41
CA VAL A 53 2.01 -22.07 3.49
C VAL A 53 0.62 -22.09 4.14
N VAL A 54 -0.38 -21.59 3.41
CA VAL A 54 -1.79 -21.63 3.81
C VAL A 54 -2.44 -22.87 3.19
N SER A 55 -2.52 -23.94 3.97
CA SER A 55 -3.09 -25.21 3.51
C SER A 55 -4.53 -25.04 3.00
N GLY A 56 -4.86 -25.70 1.88
CA GLY A 56 -6.18 -25.65 1.26
C GLY A 56 -6.51 -24.34 0.53
N SER A 57 -5.57 -23.40 0.47
CA SER A 57 -5.69 -22.17 -0.31
C SER A 57 -4.76 -22.25 -1.52
N TYR A 58 -5.36 -22.34 -2.71
CA TYR A 58 -4.63 -22.29 -3.97
C TYR A 58 -4.43 -20.83 -4.38
N ASP A 59 -3.24 -20.53 -4.88
CA ASP A 59 -2.85 -19.29 -5.52
C ASP A 59 -2.48 -19.60 -6.96
N ASP A 60 -3.14 -18.96 -7.93
CA ASP A 60 -2.93 -19.18 -9.35
C ASP A 60 -1.91 -18.23 -9.99
N ALA A 61 -1.25 -17.37 -9.20
CA ALA A 61 -0.22 -16.50 -9.72
C ALA A 61 1.05 -17.26 -10.15
N TYR A 62 1.69 -16.73 -11.20
CA TYR A 62 2.89 -17.32 -11.80
C TYR A 62 2.66 -18.78 -12.23
N GLY A 63 3.42 -19.73 -11.64
CA GLY A 63 3.27 -21.16 -11.89
C GLY A 63 2.21 -21.84 -11.01
N GLY A 64 1.55 -21.09 -10.12
CA GLY A 64 0.56 -21.56 -9.17
C GLY A 64 1.13 -22.39 -8.01
N GLY A 65 0.24 -22.75 -7.08
CA GLY A 65 0.56 -23.61 -5.94
C GLY A 65 -0.24 -23.26 -4.69
N ASN A 66 0.23 -23.70 -3.52
CA ASN A 66 -0.38 -23.26 -2.27
C ASN A 66 -0.03 -21.79 -2.02
N LEU A 67 -1.03 -21.00 -1.65
CA LEU A 67 -0.84 -19.64 -1.15
C LEU A 67 0.20 -19.68 -0.04
N THR A 68 1.23 -18.85 -0.18
CA THR A 68 2.37 -18.82 0.74
C THR A 68 2.57 -17.38 1.16
N LEU A 69 2.23 -17.06 2.41
CA LEU A 69 2.32 -15.71 2.95
C LEU A 69 3.78 -15.41 3.32
N SER A 70 4.23 -14.20 2.99
CA SER A 70 5.50 -13.65 3.46
C SER A 70 5.43 -13.32 4.96
N GLN A 71 6.54 -12.89 5.56
CA GLN A 71 6.48 -12.37 6.94
C GLN A 71 5.53 -11.17 7.03
N LEU A 72 5.59 -10.25 6.06
CA LEU A 72 4.64 -9.16 5.99
C LEU A 72 3.19 -9.66 5.89
N GLY A 73 2.90 -10.61 4.99
CA GLY A 73 1.56 -11.17 4.83
C GLY A 73 1.00 -11.83 6.09
N GLN A 74 1.85 -12.23 7.03
CA GLN A 74 1.43 -12.79 8.31
C GLN A 74 1.21 -11.71 9.38
N HIS A 75 1.91 -10.57 9.29
CA HIS A 75 2.08 -9.63 10.39
C HIS A 75 1.97 -8.15 9.96
N VAL A 76 1.18 -7.83 8.92
CA VAL A 76 0.97 -6.44 8.44
C VAL A 76 0.64 -5.48 9.58
N TRP A 77 -0.22 -5.91 10.50
CA TRP A 77 -0.71 -5.12 11.63
C TRP A 77 0.33 -4.89 12.74
N GLU A 78 1.46 -5.62 12.70
CA GLU A 78 2.57 -5.46 13.66
C GLU A 78 3.62 -4.45 13.16
N THR A 79 3.49 -3.96 11.94
CA THR A 79 4.30 -2.86 11.39
C THR A 79 3.68 -1.50 11.71
N PHE A 80 4.32 -0.39 11.31
CA PHE A 80 3.69 0.93 11.42
C PHE A 80 2.37 1.03 10.63
N CYS A 81 2.19 0.22 9.58
CA CYS A 81 0.95 0.16 8.81
C CYS A 81 -0.25 -0.29 9.65
N GLY A 82 -0.03 -0.96 10.79
CA GLY A 82 -1.10 -1.29 11.74
C GLY A 82 -1.84 -0.08 12.31
N SER A 83 -1.24 1.11 12.22
CA SER A 83 -1.86 2.40 12.61
C SER A 83 -2.38 3.22 11.41
N CYS A 84 -2.34 2.66 10.19
CA CYS A 84 -2.75 3.30 8.95
C CYS A 84 -4.02 2.65 8.38
N TYR A 85 -4.64 3.29 7.39
CA TYR A 85 -5.45 2.55 6.43
C TYR A 85 -4.55 1.58 5.67
N VAL A 86 -4.96 0.32 5.55
CA VAL A 86 -4.23 -0.70 4.80
C VAL A 86 -5.04 -1.15 3.59
N ARG A 87 -4.43 -1.15 2.41
CA ARG A 87 -4.99 -1.61 1.14
C ARG A 87 -3.95 -2.43 0.37
N ALA A 88 -4.40 -3.33 -0.49
CA ALA A 88 -3.54 -3.91 -1.51
C ALA A 88 -3.88 -3.37 -2.90
N ILE A 89 -2.87 -3.22 -3.75
CA ILE A 89 -3.04 -2.97 -5.19
C ILE A 89 -2.27 -4.04 -5.96
N THR A 90 -2.98 -4.86 -6.72
CA THR A 90 -2.39 -5.89 -7.61
C THR A 90 -2.65 -5.56 -9.08
N ALA A 91 -1.78 -6.08 -9.94
CA ALA A 91 -1.86 -5.96 -11.39
C ALA A 91 -2.82 -6.94 -12.06
N HIS A 92 -3.09 -8.08 -11.41
CA HIS A 92 -3.77 -9.19 -12.05
C HIS A 92 -4.80 -9.82 -11.11
N PRO A 93 -6.00 -10.14 -11.61
CA PRO A 93 -7.01 -10.82 -10.84
C PRO A 93 -6.60 -12.28 -10.64
N HIS A 94 -6.00 -12.58 -9.50
CA HIS A 94 -5.58 -13.92 -9.11
C HIS A 94 -6.52 -14.51 -8.05
N ARG A 95 -6.82 -15.80 -8.16
CA ARG A 95 -7.65 -16.47 -7.16
C ARG A 95 -6.81 -16.83 -5.94
N ARG A 96 -6.93 -16.05 -4.87
CA ARG A 96 -6.23 -16.27 -3.60
C ARG A 96 -7.13 -16.07 -2.39
N PRO A 97 -7.88 -17.10 -1.97
CA PRO A 97 -8.62 -16.99 -0.72
C PRO A 97 -7.64 -16.80 0.43
N ASN A 98 -7.94 -15.86 1.35
CA ASN A 98 -7.20 -15.58 2.59
C ASN A 98 -6.00 -14.61 2.49
N ILE A 99 -6.05 -13.62 1.59
CA ILE A 99 -5.19 -12.43 1.69
C ILE A 99 -5.66 -11.54 2.86
N PRO A 100 -4.75 -11.02 3.70
CA PRO A 100 -5.09 -10.34 4.97
C PRO A 100 -5.58 -8.89 4.81
N VAL A 101 -5.72 -8.39 3.58
CA VAL A 101 -6.04 -6.99 3.29
C VAL A 101 -7.03 -6.88 2.12
N ALA A 102 -7.82 -5.80 2.10
CA ALA A 102 -8.71 -5.52 0.99
C ALA A 102 -7.93 -5.11 -0.26
N GLU A 103 -8.25 -5.72 -1.40
CA GLU A 103 -7.49 -5.64 -2.64
C GLU A 103 -8.23 -4.84 -3.72
N SER A 104 -7.54 -3.86 -4.31
CA SER A 104 -7.88 -3.25 -5.59
C SER A 104 -7.09 -3.97 -6.69
N VAL A 105 -7.79 -4.54 -7.67
CA VAL A 105 -7.16 -5.06 -8.89
C VAL A 105 -7.17 -3.96 -9.94
N VAL A 106 -6.00 -3.57 -10.43
CA VAL A 106 -5.84 -2.55 -11.48
C VAL A 106 -5.25 -3.17 -12.74
N ASP A 107 -5.73 -2.73 -13.90
CA ASP A 107 -5.14 -3.13 -15.17
C ASP A 107 -3.82 -2.38 -15.39
N CYS A 108 -2.71 -3.11 -15.51
CA CYS A 108 -1.38 -2.54 -15.39
C CYS A 108 -0.79 -2.07 -16.72
N ASN A 109 -0.95 -0.77 -17.00
CA ASN A 109 -0.03 0.04 -17.82
C ASN A 109 0.90 0.86 -16.90
N GLU A 110 1.93 1.52 -17.47
CA GLU A 110 2.89 2.34 -16.71
C GLU A 110 2.19 3.32 -15.73
N GLY A 111 2.56 3.25 -14.45
CA GLY A 111 2.10 4.15 -13.40
C GLY A 111 0.68 3.93 -12.85
N CYS A 112 -0.03 2.89 -13.28
CA CYS A 112 -1.37 2.56 -12.77
C CYS A 112 -1.46 2.47 -11.23
N LYS A 113 -0.49 1.85 -10.55
CA LYS A 113 -0.49 1.72 -9.09
C LYS A 113 -0.36 3.08 -8.40
N ALA A 114 0.45 3.99 -8.95
CA ALA A 114 0.57 5.35 -8.44
C ALA A 114 -0.75 6.15 -8.61
N ASN A 115 -1.42 5.97 -9.75
CA ASN A 115 -2.71 6.63 -10.00
C ASN A 115 -3.80 6.12 -9.05
N GLU A 116 -3.87 4.81 -8.84
CA GLU A 116 -4.83 4.21 -7.91
C GLU A 116 -4.52 4.58 -6.46
N ALA A 117 -3.24 4.62 -6.06
CA ALA A 117 -2.83 5.12 -4.76
C ALA A 117 -3.29 6.56 -4.51
N ALA A 118 -3.14 7.44 -5.51
CA ALA A 118 -3.61 8.82 -5.43
C ALA A 118 -5.14 8.91 -5.33
N ARG A 119 -5.88 8.05 -6.05
CA ARG A 119 -7.35 7.96 -5.96
C ARG A 119 -7.79 7.56 -4.56
N LEU A 120 -7.23 6.47 -4.02
CA LEU A 120 -7.53 5.98 -2.67
C LEU A 120 -7.20 7.01 -1.61
N ALA A 121 -6.05 7.69 -1.73
CA ALA A 121 -5.67 8.76 -0.81
C ALA A 121 -6.70 9.92 -0.83
N GLY A 122 -7.15 10.32 -2.02
CA GLY A 122 -8.19 11.34 -2.17
C GLY A 122 -9.53 10.94 -1.54
N GLU A 123 -9.95 9.68 -1.70
CA GLU A 123 -11.18 9.15 -1.10
C GLU A 123 -11.12 9.07 0.43
N LEU A 124 -9.95 8.75 0.97
CA LEU A 124 -9.72 8.64 2.41
C LEU A 124 -9.34 9.97 3.06
N GLY A 125 -9.14 11.04 2.29
CA GLY A 125 -8.67 12.33 2.79
C GLY A 125 -7.21 12.30 3.30
N VAL A 126 -6.41 11.34 2.86
CA VAL A 126 -5.01 11.16 3.27
C VAL A 126 -4.11 12.07 2.45
N ALA A 127 -3.24 12.84 3.12
CA ALA A 127 -2.23 13.66 2.46
C ALA A 127 -1.26 12.78 1.67
N LYS A 128 -0.82 13.23 0.49
CA LYS A 128 0.06 12.44 -0.38
C LYS A 128 1.34 12.02 0.34
N GLU A 129 1.88 12.91 1.16
CA GLU A 129 3.10 12.68 1.93
C GLU A 129 2.92 11.58 2.99
N GLU A 130 1.69 11.19 3.32
CA GLU A 130 1.31 10.11 4.24
C GLU A 130 0.81 8.85 3.52
N VAL A 131 1.06 8.73 2.21
CA VAL A 131 0.83 7.51 1.42
C VAL A 131 2.16 6.76 1.27
N TYR A 132 2.14 5.44 1.51
CA TYR A 132 3.29 4.54 1.40
C TYR A 132 2.92 3.33 0.57
N MET A 133 3.61 3.15 -0.56
CA MET A 133 3.50 1.94 -1.40
C MET A 133 4.67 1.00 -1.13
N PHE A 134 4.40 -0.30 -1.01
CA PHE A 134 5.40 -1.35 -0.92
C PHE A 134 5.16 -2.39 -2.01
N ASP A 135 6.18 -2.66 -2.82
CA ASP A 135 6.09 -3.53 -4.00
C ASP A 135 7.42 -4.24 -4.22
N ASP A 136 7.44 -5.45 -4.75
CA ASP A 136 8.69 -6.17 -4.97
C ASP A 136 9.39 -5.75 -6.27
N LYS A 137 8.71 -5.02 -7.16
CA LYS A 137 9.23 -4.61 -8.46
C LYS A 137 9.53 -3.12 -8.51
N ALA A 138 10.76 -2.80 -8.92
CA ALA A 138 11.19 -1.41 -9.15
C ALA A 138 10.27 -0.66 -10.14
N GLU A 139 9.81 -1.34 -11.19
CA GLU A 139 8.92 -0.78 -12.22
C GLU A 139 7.56 -0.28 -11.66
N ASN A 140 7.10 -0.86 -10.55
CA ASN A 140 5.89 -0.41 -9.86
C ASN A 140 6.17 0.75 -8.89
N ILE A 141 7.43 0.92 -8.47
CA ILE A 141 7.88 1.93 -7.51
C ILE A 141 8.30 3.22 -8.21
N ASP A 142 9.04 3.11 -9.31
CA ASP A 142 9.58 4.27 -10.03
C ASP A 142 8.51 5.30 -10.48
N PRO A 143 7.29 4.91 -10.88
CA PRO A 143 6.24 5.87 -11.22
C PRO A 143 5.76 6.76 -10.05
N PHE A 144 6.11 6.43 -8.80
CA PHE A 144 5.80 7.30 -7.66
C PHE A 144 6.73 8.51 -7.56
N ARG A 145 7.85 8.54 -8.30
CA ARG A 145 8.78 9.69 -8.29
C ARG A 145 8.07 10.96 -8.75
N GLY A 146 8.20 12.03 -7.96
CA GLY A 146 7.59 13.33 -8.25
C GLY A 146 6.09 13.42 -7.93
N THR A 147 5.45 12.35 -7.43
CA THR A 147 4.02 12.37 -7.09
C THR A 147 3.71 13.09 -5.76
N GLY A 148 4.69 13.18 -4.87
CA GLY A 148 4.54 13.60 -3.47
C GLY A 148 4.25 12.45 -2.49
N MET A 149 4.04 11.23 -3.00
CA MET A 149 3.83 10.02 -2.20
C MET A 149 5.15 9.25 -1.98
N ASN A 150 5.14 8.33 -1.02
CA ASN A 150 6.29 7.48 -0.70
C ASN A 150 6.10 6.09 -1.30
N ALA A 151 7.18 5.48 -1.77
CA ALA A 151 7.14 4.15 -2.37
C ALA A 151 8.48 3.43 -2.20
N HIS A 152 8.44 2.20 -1.71
CA HIS A 152 9.64 1.44 -1.39
C HIS A 152 9.57 0.06 -2.03
N GLN A 153 10.60 -0.29 -2.79
CA GLN A 153 10.79 -1.66 -3.23
C GLN A 153 11.13 -2.53 -2.01
N VAL A 154 10.52 -3.70 -1.91
CA VAL A 154 10.69 -4.66 -0.82
C VAL A 154 11.05 -6.06 -1.34
N SER A 155 11.24 -7.02 -0.44
CA SER A 155 11.85 -8.30 -0.76
C SER A 155 13.25 -8.11 -1.40
N CYS A 156 14.03 -7.16 -0.89
CA CYS A 156 15.35 -6.84 -1.44
C CYS A 156 16.38 -7.92 -1.12
N GLY A 157 16.28 -8.55 0.05
CA GLY A 157 17.22 -9.59 0.49
C GLY A 157 17.11 -10.92 -0.25
N THR A 158 16.01 -11.15 -0.97
CA THR A 158 15.74 -12.43 -1.64
C THR A 158 15.06 -12.17 -2.99
N ARG A 159 15.71 -12.54 -4.09
CA ARG A 159 15.25 -12.19 -5.45
C ARG A 159 15.12 -13.42 -6.36
N GLU A 160 14.15 -13.34 -7.27
CA GLU A 160 13.97 -14.21 -8.42
C GLU A 160 13.91 -13.33 -9.67
N GLY A 161 15.07 -13.08 -10.29
CA GLY A 161 15.19 -12.09 -11.37
C GLY A 161 14.82 -10.68 -10.88
N THR A 162 13.86 -10.04 -11.54
CA THR A 162 13.36 -8.70 -11.16
C THR A 162 12.26 -8.74 -10.10
N HIS A 163 11.93 -9.91 -9.54
CA HIS A 163 10.86 -10.10 -8.57
C HIS A 163 11.40 -10.53 -7.21
N GLY A 164 10.64 -10.33 -6.15
CA GLY A 164 10.89 -10.88 -4.83
C GLY A 164 10.76 -12.41 -4.82
N LEU A 165 11.62 -13.07 -4.05
CA LEU A 165 11.49 -14.51 -3.83
C LEU A 165 10.60 -14.79 -2.61
N CYS A 166 10.97 -14.25 -1.45
CA CYS A 166 10.30 -14.57 -0.19
C CYS A 166 9.14 -13.65 0.16
N GLY A 167 8.95 -12.56 -0.57
CA GLY A 167 8.09 -11.48 -0.11
C GLY A 167 8.79 -10.56 0.86
N ALA A 168 8.06 -9.56 1.35
CA ALA A 168 8.61 -8.54 2.23
C ALA A 168 8.81 -9.06 3.66
N ASP A 169 9.89 -8.62 4.30
CA ASP A 169 10.09 -8.76 5.73
C ASP A 169 9.55 -7.54 6.51
N LEU A 170 9.38 -7.69 7.83
CA LEU A 170 8.83 -6.61 8.67
C LEU A 170 9.75 -5.39 8.77
N GLY A 171 11.06 -5.59 8.67
CA GLY A 171 12.06 -4.53 8.73
C GLY A 171 12.12 -3.68 7.46
N GLU A 172 11.56 -4.14 6.35
CA GLU A 172 11.39 -3.38 5.10
C GLU A 172 10.21 -2.41 5.16
N ILE A 173 9.24 -2.63 6.06
CA ILE A 173 8.03 -1.81 6.18
C ILE A 173 8.28 -0.63 7.12
N ARG A 174 8.85 0.42 6.54
CA ARG A 174 9.28 1.63 7.25
C ARG A 174 8.44 2.85 6.89
N ASN A 175 8.19 3.69 7.88
CA ASN A 175 7.68 5.04 7.69
C ASN A 175 8.83 5.98 7.24
N SER A 176 9.40 5.67 6.08
CA SER A 176 10.41 6.49 5.41
C SER A 176 9.75 7.34 4.33
N LYS A 177 10.26 8.55 4.14
CA LYS A 177 9.78 9.42 3.05
C LYS A 177 10.57 9.17 1.77
N GLY A 178 9.93 9.45 0.64
CA GLY A 178 10.53 9.38 -0.69
C GLY A 178 10.35 8.05 -1.40
N VAL A 179 11.08 7.87 -2.50
CA VAL A 179 10.97 6.71 -3.38
C VAL A 179 12.30 5.96 -3.44
N THR A 180 12.33 4.70 -3.02
CA THR A 180 13.55 3.89 -2.96
C THR A 180 13.37 2.53 -3.62
N THR A 181 14.34 2.14 -4.45
CA THR A 181 14.43 0.79 -5.02
C THR A 181 15.54 0.00 -4.32
N CYS A 182 15.49 -1.32 -4.43
CA CYS A 182 16.54 -2.20 -3.88
C CYS A 182 17.88 -1.88 -4.56
N PRO A 183 19.02 -2.07 -3.85
CA PRO A 183 20.33 -1.99 -4.47
C PRO A 183 20.43 -2.93 -5.68
N LEU A 184 21.20 -2.51 -6.69
CA LEU A 184 21.55 -3.41 -7.78
C LEU A 184 22.32 -4.62 -7.20
N PRO A 185 22.02 -5.85 -7.67
CA PRO A 185 22.73 -7.06 -7.24
C PRO A 185 24.22 -7.03 -7.61
#